data_AF-A0A2S7KUT6-F1
#
_entry.id   AF-A0A2S7KUT6-F1
#
_cell.length_a   1.000
_cell.length_b   1.000
_cell.length_c   1.000
_cell.angle_alpha   90.00
_cell.angle_beta   90.00
_cell.angle_gamma   90.00
#
_symmetry.space_group_name_H-M   'P 1'
#
loop_
_entity.id
_entity.type
_entity.pdbx_description
1 polymer ?
#
loop_
_entity_poly.entity_id
_entity_poly.type
_entity_poly.pdbx_seq_one_letter_code
_entity_poly.pdbx_strand_id
1 'polypeptide(L)'
;MIHISNWADKQKYLQEIINDYLLKNILVFQNIKKVEKIYDLLKLLAFQVGNEISLTELGNQLQISKNTLESYHDVLSNVFIIFKVEGFSKNLRKGVTKSSKWYFHDTGIRNAIIKNLNLLENRNDVGQLWENYLISEHLKKHEYQKISSNNYFWRTYDQQELDWPEEKSEKLFVYEFKWSPNKKIKISTAFKKAYQDANFEVIQRDNSLDFMT
;
A
#
# COMPACT_ATOMS: atom_id res chain seq x y z
N MET A 1 -5.23 13.11 16.49
CA MET A 1 -6.49 13.86 16.28
C MET A 1 -7.59 13.57 17.31
N ILE A 2 -7.33 12.80 18.39
CA ILE A 2 -8.34 12.48 19.41
C ILE A 2 -8.84 13.76 20.13
N HIS A 3 -8.03 14.81 20.16
CA HIS A 3 -8.34 16.12 20.74
C HIS A 3 -9.18 17.05 19.83
N ILE A 4 -9.37 16.72 18.54
CA ILE A 4 -10.20 17.51 17.63
C ILE A 4 -11.60 16.90 17.63
N SER A 5 -12.61 17.66 18.05
CA SER A 5 -13.94 17.12 18.34
C SER A 5 -14.83 17.01 17.09
N ASN A 6 -14.80 17.99 16.18
CA ASN A 6 -15.67 17.98 15.00
C ASN A 6 -14.97 17.43 13.74
N TRP A 7 -15.75 16.88 12.80
CA TRP A 7 -15.24 16.25 11.59
C TRP A 7 -14.59 17.25 10.62
N ALA A 8 -15.19 18.42 10.47
CA ALA A 8 -14.70 19.47 9.57
C ALA A 8 -13.30 19.95 9.97
N ASP A 9 -13.05 20.14 11.26
CA ASP A 9 -11.74 20.54 11.80
C ASP A 9 -10.71 19.42 11.67
N LYS A 10 -11.12 18.15 11.82
CA LYS A 10 -10.23 17.01 11.52
C LYS A 10 -9.81 17.02 10.05
N GLN A 11 -10.76 17.26 9.15
CA GLN A 11 -10.49 17.36 7.71
C GLN A 11 -9.55 18.53 7.41
N LYS A 12 -9.83 19.71 7.96
CA LYS A 12 -9.00 20.91 7.78
C LYS A 12 -7.59 20.71 8.33
N TYR A 13 -7.45 20.19 9.54
CA TYR A 13 -6.17 19.91 10.17
C TYR A 13 -5.32 18.92 9.35
N LEU A 14 -5.94 17.85 8.84
CA LEU A 14 -5.24 16.89 7.98
C LEU A 14 -4.77 17.52 6.67
N GLN A 15 -5.61 18.38 6.05
CA GLN A 15 -5.25 19.12 4.85
C GLN A 15 -4.07 20.08 5.09
N GLU A 16 -4.07 20.79 6.23
CA GLU A 16 -2.99 21.68 6.64
C GLU A 16 -1.68 20.90 6.85
N ILE A 17 -1.70 19.76 7.55
CA ILE A 17 -0.49 18.92 7.71
C ILE A 17 0.12 18.54 6.37
N ILE A 18 -0.69 18.07 5.43
CA ILE A 18 -0.18 17.52 4.17
C ILE A 18 0.35 18.64 3.26
N ASN A 19 -0.42 19.72 3.13
CA ASN A 19 -0.07 20.82 2.22
C ASN A 19 1.06 21.69 2.77
N ASP A 20 1.03 22.00 4.08
CA ASP A 20 1.95 22.98 4.66
C ASP A 20 3.21 22.35 5.23
N TYR A 21 3.16 21.10 5.69
CA TYR A 21 4.30 20.48 6.38
C TYR A 21 4.91 19.33 5.61
N LEU A 22 4.12 18.41 5.07
CA LEU A 22 4.68 17.21 4.46
C LEU A 22 5.30 17.53 3.09
N LEU A 23 4.51 18.06 2.18
CA LEU A 23 4.96 18.26 0.80
C LEU A 23 5.99 19.37 0.71
N LYS A 24 5.76 20.54 1.34
CA LYS A 24 6.72 21.66 1.31
C LYS A 24 8.11 21.27 1.82
N ASN A 25 8.22 20.51 2.91
CA ASN A 25 9.53 20.14 3.46
C ASN A 25 10.28 19.12 2.59
N ILE A 26 9.59 18.15 1.98
CA ILE A 26 10.21 17.17 1.08
C ILE A 26 10.85 17.85 -0.14
N LEU A 27 10.18 18.89 -0.65
CA LEU A 27 10.59 19.60 -1.86
C LEU A 27 11.84 20.45 -1.63
N VAL A 28 11.93 21.10 -0.46
CA VAL A 28 13.11 21.86 -0.05
C VAL A 28 14.29 20.92 0.18
N PHE A 29 14.07 19.76 0.80
CA PHE A 29 15.13 18.82 1.15
C PHE A 29 15.87 18.23 -0.07
N GLN A 30 15.17 18.05 -1.21
CA GLN A 30 15.73 17.36 -2.39
C GLN A 30 15.91 18.27 -3.62
N ASN A 31 15.78 19.59 -3.47
CA ASN A 31 15.91 20.56 -4.56
C ASN A 31 15.01 20.24 -5.78
N ILE A 32 13.78 19.78 -5.52
CA ILE A 32 12.90 19.25 -6.55
C ILE A 32 12.23 20.41 -7.30
N LYS A 33 12.61 20.58 -8.58
CA LYS A 33 12.15 21.68 -9.43
C LYS A 33 10.68 21.61 -9.86
N LYS A 34 10.06 20.42 -9.81
CA LYS A 34 8.70 20.16 -10.33
C LYS A 34 7.78 19.57 -9.26
N VAL A 35 7.45 20.39 -8.26
CA VAL A 35 6.55 20.05 -7.14
C VAL A 35 5.24 19.40 -7.60
N GLU A 36 4.61 19.99 -8.61
CA GLU A 36 3.32 19.55 -9.13
C GLU A 36 3.37 18.09 -9.60
N LYS A 37 4.49 17.64 -10.16
CA LYS A 37 4.66 16.26 -10.64
C LYS A 37 4.71 15.24 -9.51
N ILE A 38 5.22 15.62 -8.34
CA ILE A 38 5.16 14.76 -7.15
C ILE A 38 3.73 14.65 -6.66
N TYR A 39 2.99 15.77 -6.62
CA TYR A 39 1.60 15.75 -6.19
C TYR A 39 0.73 14.93 -7.14
N ASP A 40 0.94 15.08 -8.45
CA ASP A 40 0.24 14.28 -9.46
C ASP A 40 0.62 12.80 -9.36
N LEU A 41 1.89 12.47 -9.15
CA LEU A 41 2.33 11.10 -8.88
C LEU A 41 1.60 10.51 -7.66
N LEU A 42 1.61 11.22 -6.54
CA LEU A 42 0.93 10.79 -5.31
C LEU A 42 -0.57 10.58 -5.52
N LYS A 43 -1.25 11.43 -6.30
CA LYS A 43 -2.65 11.21 -6.67
C LYS A 43 -2.84 9.93 -7.48
N LEU A 44 -2.00 9.71 -8.50
CA LEU A 44 -2.10 8.50 -9.33
C LEU A 44 -1.91 7.25 -8.48
N LEU A 45 -0.90 7.23 -7.61
CA LEU A 45 -0.67 6.14 -6.67
C LEU A 45 -1.83 5.97 -5.69
N ALA A 46 -2.43 7.06 -5.19
CA ALA A 46 -3.56 6.99 -4.27
C ALA A 46 -4.82 6.37 -4.92
N PHE A 47 -5.07 6.63 -6.21
CA PHE A 47 -6.17 6.00 -6.95
C PHE A 47 -5.88 4.56 -7.37
N GLN A 48 -4.60 4.17 -7.44
CA GLN A 48 -4.15 2.84 -7.84
C GLN A 48 -3.59 2.03 -6.66
N VAL A 49 -3.90 2.42 -5.43
CA VAL A 49 -3.35 1.78 -4.23
C VAL A 49 -3.72 0.29 -4.19
N GLY A 50 -2.72 -0.56 -3.93
CA GLY A 50 -2.90 -2.03 -3.97
C GLY A 50 -3.08 -2.65 -5.35
N ASN A 51 -2.98 -1.85 -6.43
CA ASN A 51 -2.93 -2.35 -7.80
C ASN A 51 -1.49 -2.36 -8.33
N GLU A 52 -1.22 -3.23 -9.30
CA GLU A 52 0.05 -3.22 -10.00
C GLU A 52 0.20 -1.95 -10.84
N ILE A 53 1.39 -1.34 -10.76
CA ILE A 53 1.69 -0.08 -11.42
C ILE A 53 2.77 -0.28 -12.49
N SER A 54 2.55 0.32 -13.66
CA SER A 54 3.53 0.41 -14.73
C SER A 54 4.30 1.74 -14.66
N LEU A 55 5.60 1.69 -14.38
CA LEU A 55 6.46 2.89 -14.39
C LEU A 55 6.46 3.59 -15.75
N THR A 56 6.32 2.84 -16.84
CA THR A 56 6.24 3.41 -18.19
C THR A 56 4.94 4.18 -18.39
N GLU A 57 3.81 3.64 -17.94
CA GLU A 57 2.51 4.29 -18.02
C GLU A 57 2.49 5.58 -17.19
N LEU A 58 2.95 5.51 -15.94
CA LEU A 58 3.06 6.67 -15.07
C LEU A 58 4.00 7.74 -15.64
N GLY A 59 5.16 7.34 -16.17
CA GLY A 59 6.11 8.26 -16.79
C GLY A 59 5.50 9.00 -17.99
N ASN A 60 4.75 8.29 -18.83
CA ASN A 60 4.02 8.86 -19.95
C ASN A 60 2.90 9.82 -19.50
N GLN A 61 2.10 9.43 -18.50
CA GLN A 61 1.02 10.27 -18.00
C GLN A 61 1.54 11.55 -17.33
N LEU A 62 2.63 11.45 -16.59
CA LEU A 62 3.26 12.57 -15.90
C LEU A 62 4.21 13.38 -16.78
N GLN A 63 4.55 12.90 -17.98
CA GLN A 63 5.51 13.54 -18.91
C GLN A 63 6.88 13.74 -18.24
N ILE A 64 7.38 12.69 -17.58
CA ILE A 64 8.71 12.67 -16.93
C ILE A 64 9.47 11.40 -17.32
N SER A 65 10.80 11.47 -17.24
CA SER A 65 11.64 10.31 -17.51
C SER A 65 11.45 9.22 -16.46
N LYS A 66 11.69 7.96 -16.82
CA LYS A 66 11.66 6.83 -15.89
C LYS A 66 12.60 7.04 -14.69
N ASN A 67 13.82 7.54 -14.93
CA ASN A 67 14.78 7.81 -13.86
C ASN A 67 14.27 8.88 -12.88
N THR A 68 13.57 9.90 -13.39
CA THR A 68 12.94 10.91 -12.54
C THR A 68 11.81 10.31 -11.70
N LEU A 69 10.99 9.45 -12.30
CA LEU A 69 9.91 8.77 -11.60
C LEU A 69 10.45 7.84 -10.49
N GLU A 70 11.48 7.05 -10.77
CA GLU A 70 12.16 6.21 -9.78
C GLU A 70 12.75 7.06 -8.65
N SER A 71 13.43 8.16 -8.96
CA SER A 71 13.94 9.10 -7.96
C SER A 71 12.82 9.68 -7.08
N TYR A 72 11.65 10.00 -7.65
CA TYR A 72 10.51 10.47 -6.85
C TYR A 72 9.94 9.39 -5.94
N HIS A 73 9.81 8.16 -6.43
CA HIS A 73 9.42 7.03 -5.59
C HIS A 73 10.40 6.82 -4.43
N ASP A 74 11.70 6.89 -4.68
CA ASP A 74 12.73 6.72 -3.64
C ASP A 74 12.63 7.82 -2.57
N VAL A 75 12.50 9.08 -2.99
CA VAL A 75 12.32 10.21 -2.07
C VAL A 75 11.07 10.03 -1.21
N LEU A 76 9.93 9.70 -1.82
CA LEU A 76 8.66 9.51 -1.11
C LEU A 76 8.68 8.30 -0.17
N SER A 77 9.48 7.28 -0.48
CA SER A 77 9.68 6.12 0.37
C SER A 77 10.58 6.42 1.57
N ASN A 78 11.68 7.13 1.35
CA ASN A 78 12.62 7.51 2.41
C ASN A 78 12.02 8.44 3.46
N VAL A 79 10.97 9.19 3.09
CA VAL A 79 10.23 10.08 4.00
C VAL A 79 8.92 9.46 4.49
N PHE A 80 8.78 8.13 4.34
CA PHE A 80 7.66 7.34 4.86
C PHE A 80 6.27 7.81 4.40
N ILE A 81 6.13 8.26 3.15
CA ILE A 81 4.79 8.52 2.57
C ILE A 81 4.23 7.26 1.94
N ILE A 82 5.02 6.62 1.09
CA ILE A 82 4.65 5.40 0.38
C ILE A 82 5.68 4.31 0.61
N PHE A 83 5.31 3.06 0.36
CA PHE A 83 6.23 1.94 0.30
C PHE A 83 5.86 1.00 -0.85
N LYS A 84 6.88 0.30 -1.34
CA LYS A 84 6.79 -0.63 -2.46
C LYS A 84 6.62 -2.06 -1.96
N VAL A 85 5.80 -2.83 -2.65
CA VAL A 85 5.62 -4.26 -2.43
C VAL A 85 5.87 -4.97 -3.76
N GLU A 86 6.82 -5.90 -3.76
CA GLU A 86 7.24 -6.60 -4.97
C GLU A 86 6.50 -7.93 -5.16
N GLY A 87 6.47 -8.40 -6.40
CA GLY A 87 5.82 -9.67 -6.73
C GLY A 87 6.60 -10.85 -6.18
N PHE A 88 5.90 -11.80 -5.56
CA PHE A 88 6.47 -13.01 -5.01
C PHE A 88 6.86 -14.00 -6.11
N SER A 89 8.10 -14.47 -6.11
CA SER A 89 8.58 -15.45 -7.07
C SER A 89 9.57 -16.45 -6.48
N LYS A 90 9.16 -17.72 -6.43
CA LYS A 90 10.08 -18.84 -6.12
C LYS A 90 11.05 -19.16 -7.25
N ASN A 91 10.72 -18.79 -8.49
CA ASN A 91 11.55 -19.06 -9.67
C ASN A 91 12.14 -17.74 -10.20
N LEU A 92 13.28 -17.34 -9.63
CA LEU A 92 14.07 -16.16 -10.03
C LEU A 92 14.31 -16.06 -11.56
N ARG A 93 14.25 -17.19 -12.30
CA ARG A 93 14.45 -17.26 -13.76
C ARG A 93 13.17 -17.23 -14.62
N LYS A 94 11.98 -17.45 -14.07
CA LYS A 94 10.73 -17.59 -14.88
C LYS A 94 9.55 -16.74 -14.42
N GLY A 95 9.57 -16.17 -13.22
CA GLY A 95 8.44 -15.40 -12.72
C GLY A 95 8.89 -14.06 -12.16
N VAL A 96 9.23 -13.08 -12.99
CA VAL A 96 9.30 -11.69 -12.52
C VAL A 96 8.71 -10.85 -13.63
N THR A 97 7.39 -10.66 -13.63
CA THR A 97 6.92 -9.33 -14.01
C THR A 97 7.56 -8.39 -12.97
N LYS A 98 8.34 -7.40 -13.43
CA LYS A 98 8.91 -6.33 -12.60
C LYS A 98 7.81 -5.38 -12.09
N SER A 99 6.61 -5.91 -11.86
CA SER A 99 5.48 -5.17 -11.38
C SER A 99 5.60 -5.04 -9.87
N SER A 100 5.12 -3.91 -9.39
CA SER A 100 5.10 -3.58 -7.98
C SER A 100 3.75 -2.96 -7.64
N LYS A 101 3.27 -3.28 -6.45
CA LYS A 101 2.18 -2.54 -5.81
C LYS A 101 2.77 -1.44 -4.93
N TRP A 102 2.06 -0.33 -4.83
CA TRP A 102 2.46 0.79 -3.96
C TRP A 102 1.34 1.07 -2.97
N TYR A 103 1.74 1.35 -1.73
CA TYR A 103 0.85 1.59 -0.60
C TYR A 103 1.30 2.83 0.18
N PHE A 104 0.42 3.41 0.97
CA PHE A 104 0.74 4.54 1.83
C PHE A 104 1.00 4.10 3.26
N HIS A 105 1.97 4.70 3.95
CA HIS A 105 2.18 4.42 5.38
C HIS A 105 1.03 4.93 6.26
N ASP A 106 0.27 5.91 5.75
CA ASP A 106 -0.88 6.51 6.43
C ASP A 106 -2.04 6.73 5.43
N THR A 107 -3.17 6.09 5.70
CA THR A 107 -4.36 6.16 4.85
C THR A 107 -5.07 7.52 4.92
N GLY A 108 -4.85 8.30 5.98
CA GLY A 108 -5.26 9.70 6.09
C GLY A 108 -4.50 10.56 5.08
N ILE A 109 -3.18 10.40 4.96
CA ILE A 109 -2.37 11.09 3.94
C ILE A 109 -2.91 10.78 2.54
N ARG A 110 -3.07 9.49 2.23
CA ARG A 110 -3.66 9.03 0.96
C ARG A 110 -5.00 9.70 0.67
N ASN A 111 -5.91 9.69 1.65
CA ASN A 111 -7.26 10.20 1.51
C ASN A 111 -7.32 11.71 1.30
N ALA A 112 -6.46 12.47 1.97
CA ALA A 112 -6.39 13.91 1.80
C ALA A 112 -5.72 14.33 0.48
N ILE A 113 -4.76 13.56 -0.06
CA ILE A 113 -4.20 13.78 -1.41
C ILE A 113 -5.30 13.75 -2.48
N ILE A 114 -6.23 12.79 -2.39
CA ILE A 114 -7.37 12.68 -3.31
C ILE A 114 -8.59 13.49 -2.87
N LYS A 115 -8.48 14.25 -1.77
CA LYS A 115 -9.56 15.05 -1.17
C LYS A 115 -10.83 14.24 -0.87
N ASN A 116 -10.71 12.94 -0.65
CA ASN A 116 -11.81 12.09 -0.26
C ASN A 116 -11.67 11.76 1.22
N LEU A 117 -12.27 12.61 2.06
CA LEU A 117 -12.35 12.44 3.50
C LEU A 117 -13.80 12.14 3.91
N ASN A 118 -14.52 11.38 3.09
CA ASN A 118 -15.86 10.89 3.43
C ASN A 118 -15.76 9.72 4.42
N LEU A 119 -16.81 9.52 5.20
CA LEU A 119 -16.99 8.33 6.04
C LEU A 119 -17.00 7.07 5.18
N LEU A 120 -16.53 5.94 5.73
CA LEU A 120 -16.34 4.68 4.99
C LEU A 120 -17.61 4.20 4.28
N GLU A 121 -18.78 4.40 4.88
CA GLU A 121 -20.09 4.04 4.29
C GLU A 121 -20.40 4.78 2.98
N ASN A 122 -19.79 5.93 2.74
CA ASN A 122 -19.99 6.78 1.56
C ASN A 122 -18.84 6.64 0.55
N ARG A 123 -18.09 5.54 0.60
CA ARG A 123 -16.92 5.30 -0.24
C ARG A 123 -17.06 4.03 -1.06
N ASN A 124 -16.50 4.06 -2.26
CA ASN A 124 -16.43 2.93 -3.18
C ASN A 124 -15.09 2.17 -3.12
N ASP A 125 -14.10 2.68 -2.39
CA ASP A 125 -12.74 2.15 -2.31
C ASP A 125 -12.40 1.54 -0.94
N VAL A 126 -13.42 1.19 -0.15
CA VAL A 126 -13.25 0.67 1.22
C VAL A 126 -12.34 -0.56 1.27
N GLY A 127 -12.42 -1.46 0.28
CA GLY A 127 -11.56 -2.65 0.19
C GLY A 127 -10.07 -2.29 0.05
N GLN A 128 -9.75 -1.37 -0.86
CA GLN A 128 -8.37 -0.90 -1.08
C GLN A 128 -7.84 -0.15 0.15
N LEU A 129 -8.69 0.66 0.79
CA LEU A 129 -8.34 1.39 2.00
C LEU A 129 -8.07 0.44 3.18
N TRP A 130 -8.88 -0.61 3.29
CA TRP A 130 -8.75 -1.64 4.32
C TRP A 130 -7.45 -2.43 4.17
N GLU A 131 -7.17 -2.91 2.95
CA GLU A 131 -5.91 -3.58 2.62
C GLU A 131 -4.70 -2.70 2.95
N ASN A 132 -4.68 -1.46 2.45
CA ASN A 132 -3.58 -0.55 2.75
C ASN A 132 -3.42 -0.32 4.26
N TYR A 133 -4.53 -0.09 4.98
CA TYR A 133 -4.48 0.11 6.42
C TYR A 133 -3.85 -1.08 7.14
N LEU A 134 -4.35 -2.29 6.90
CA LEU A 134 -3.83 -3.50 7.56
C LEU A 134 -2.36 -3.74 7.26
N ILE A 135 -1.95 -3.62 5.99
CA ILE A 135 -0.55 -3.77 5.61
C ILE A 135 0.32 -2.74 6.34
N SER A 136 -0.10 -1.47 6.35
CA SER A 136 0.68 -0.40 6.97
C SER A 136 0.84 -0.58 8.48
N GLU A 137 -0.20 -1.02 9.19
CA GLU A 137 -0.13 -1.29 10.63
C GLU A 137 0.67 -2.55 10.93
N HIS A 138 0.56 -3.59 10.10
CA HIS A 138 1.34 -4.82 10.25
C HIS A 138 2.85 -4.58 10.10
N LEU A 139 3.25 -3.77 9.12
CA LEU A 139 4.64 -3.36 8.95
C LEU A 139 5.15 -2.55 10.15
N LYS A 140 4.33 -1.65 10.71
CA LYS A 140 4.68 -0.89 11.93
C LYS A 140 4.87 -1.82 13.12
N LYS A 141 3.97 -2.79 13.31
CA LYS A 141 4.11 -3.83 14.34
C LYS A 141 5.43 -4.59 14.17
N HIS A 142 5.76 -5.01 12.96
CA HIS A 142 6.99 -5.75 12.69
C HIS A 142 8.24 -4.94 13.02
N GLU A 143 8.27 -3.66 12.65
CA GLU A 143 9.35 -2.75 13.00
C GLU A 143 9.48 -2.59 14.52
N TYR A 144 8.37 -2.31 15.23
CA TYR A 144 8.39 -2.12 16.68
C TYR A 144 8.79 -3.38 17.45
N GLN A 145 8.37 -4.56 16.98
CA GLN A 145 8.68 -5.85 17.59
C GLN A 145 10.00 -6.46 17.07
N LYS A 146 10.70 -5.77 16.15
CA LYS A 146 11.94 -6.24 15.50
C LYS A 146 11.78 -7.61 14.84
N ILE A 147 10.62 -7.82 14.21
CA ILE A 147 10.32 -9.02 13.44
C ILE A 147 10.90 -8.85 12.04
N SER A 148 11.81 -9.75 11.66
CA SER A 148 12.32 -9.83 10.29
C SER A 148 11.37 -10.65 9.43
N SER A 149 10.84 -10.04 8.37
CA SER A 149 9.91 -10.66 7.41
C SER A 149 10.15 -10.10 6.01
N ASN A 150 10.02 -10.94 4.98
CA ASN A 150 9.96 -10.48 3.60
C ASN A 150 8.50 -10.45 3.13
N ASN A 151 8.09 -9.32 2.53
CA ASN A 151 6.70 -9.04 2.20
C ASN A 151 6.51 -8.86 0.70
N TYR A 152 5.45 -9.47 0.16
CA TYR A 152 5.22 -9.54 -1.28
C TYR A 152 3.72 -9.39 -1.62
N PHE A 153 3.41 -9.36 -2.91
CA PHE A 153 2.09 -9.73 -3.45
C PHE A 153 2.24 -10.94 -4.38
N TRP A 154 1.20 -11.72 -4.62
CA TRP A 154 1.29 -12.84 -5.56
C TRP A 154 0.20 -12.78 -6.61
N ARG A 155 0.56 -13.06 -7.87
CA ARG A 155 -0.37 -13.09 -9.00
C ARG A 155 0.05 -14.15 -10.03
N THR A 156 -0.93 -14.81 -10.65
CA THR A 156 -0.69 -15.70 -11.80
C THR A 156 -1.03 -15.03 -13.13
N TYR A 157 -0.57 -15.61 -14.25
CA TYR A 157 -0.98 -15.21 -15.60
C TYR A 157 -2.50 -15.24 -15.79
N ASP A 158 -3.20 -16.16 -15.10
CA ASP A 158 -4.66 -16.29 -15.12
C ASP A 158 -5.36 -15.33 -14.15
N GLN A 159 -4.67 -14.28 -13.69
CA GLN A 159 -5.20 -13.21 -12.84
C GLN A 159 -5.72 -13.67 -11.47
N GLN A 160 -5.19 -14.79 -10.95
CA GLN A 160 -5.42 -15.16 -9.56
C GLN A 160 -4.46 -14.36 -8.69
N GLU A 161 -4.98 -13.65 -7.70
CA GLU A 161 -4.19 -12.82 -6.79
C GLU A 161 -4.26 -13.34 -5.36
N LEU A 162 -3.19 -13.08 -4.61
CA LEU A 162 -3.18 -13.12 -3.16
C LEU A 162 -2.61 -11.82 -2.62
N ASP A 163 -3.31 -11.26 -1.62
CA ASP A 163 -3.06 -9.91 -1.14
C ASP A 163 -1.68 -9.76 -0.46
N TRP A 164 -1.32 -10.63 0.49
CA TRP A 164 -0.08 -10.49 1.28
C TRP A 164 0.64 -11.82 1.62
N PRO A 165 1.44 -12.37 0.70
CA PRO A 165 2.45 -13.37 1.04
C PRO A 165 3.59 -12.76 1.86
N GLU A 166 3.90 -13.41 2.97
CA GLU A 166 4.93 -13.02 3.92
C GLU A 166 5.82 -14.21 4.28
N GLU A 167 7.13 -14.06 4.11
CA GLU A 167 8.11 -15.04 4.57
C GLU A 167 8.71 -14.62 5.91
N LYS A 168 8.50 -15.43 6.95
CA LYS A 168 9.03 -15.22 8.30
C LYS A 168 9.50 -16.54 8.88
N SER A 169 10.73 -16.57 9.40
CA SER A 169 11.32 -17.77 10.03
C SER A 169 11.22 -19.02 9.14
N GLU A 170 11.56 -18.87 7.85
CA GLU A 170 11.51 -19.93 6.83
C GLU A 170 10.11 -20.50 6.53
N LYS A 171 9.06 -19.88 7.07
CA LYS A 171 7.66 -20.22 6.81
C LYS A 171 7.01 -19.15 5.94
N LEU A 172 6.15 -19.59 5.05
CA LEU A 172 5.31 -18.71 4.25
C LEU A 172 3.94 -18.57 4.93
N PHE A 173 3.59 -17.34 5.24
CA PHE A 173 2.25 -16.92 5.66
C PHE A 173 1.60 -16.19 4.49
N VAL A 174 0.30 -16.36 4.33
CA VAL A 174 -0.49 -15.66 3.32
C VAL A 174 -1.74 -15.12 3.96
N TYR A 175 -1.91 -13.81 3.82
CA TYR A 175 -3.07 -13.12 4.35
C TYR A 175 -3.91 -12.57 3.20
N GLU A 176 -5.21 -12.77 3.32
CA GLU A 176 -6.22 -12.17 2.44
C GLU A 176 -7.03 -11.14 3.22
N PHE A 177 -7.14 -9.92 2.72
CA PHE A 177 -7.81 -8.84 3.42
C PHE A 177 -9.24 -8.69 2.92
N LYS A 178 -10.22 -8.76 3.82
CA LYS A 178 -11.63 -8.52 3.46
C LYS A 178 -12.32 -7.65 4.51
N TRP A 179 -12.92 -6.56 4.05
CA TRP A 179 -13.71 -5.69 4.91
C TRP A 179 -14.97 -6.38 5.49
N SER A 180 -15.61 -7.27 4.72
CA SER A 180 -16.83 -7.96 5.14
C SER A 180 -16.52 -9.30 5.83
N PRO A 181 -17.06 -9.55 7.04
CA PRO A 181 -16.74 -10.74 7.85
C PRO A 181 -17.29 -12.05 7.26
N ASN A 182 -18.31 -11.99 6.39
CA ASN A 182 -19.00 -13.20 5.93
C ASN A 182 -18.52 -13.72 4.56
N LYS A 183 -17.40 -13.21 4.05
CA LYS A 183 -16.91 -13.62 2.73
C LYS A 183 -15.97 -14.83 2.86
N LYS A 184 -16.51 -16.03 2.64
CA LYS A 184 -15.70 -17.25 2.50
C LYS A 184 -14.80 -17.12 1.27
N ILE A 185 -13.49 -17.15 1.48
CA ILE A 185 -12.52 -17.15 0.39
C ILE A 185 -12.13 -18.59 0.07
N LYS A 186 -12.13 -18.93 -1.22
CA LYS A 186 -11.50 -20.15 -1.72
C LYS A 186 -10.11 -19.80 -2.21
N ILE A 187 -9.09 -20.28 -1.50
CA ILE A 187 -7.70 -20.22 -1.97
C ILE A 187 -7.60 -20.94 -3.30
N SER A 188 -6.86 -20.36 -4.24
CA SER A 188 -6.71 -20.97 -5.55
C SER A 188 -5.98 -22.31 -5.48
N THR A 189 -6.44 -23.27 -6.28
CA THR A 189 -5.81 -24.59 -6.38
C THR A 189 -4.36 -24.48 -6.85
N ALA A 190 -4.06 -23.49 -7.72
CA ALA A 190 -2.72 -23.21 -8.20
C ALA A 190 -1.78 -22.83 -7.04
N PHE A 191 -2.22 -21.96 -6.13
CA PHE A 191 -1.44 -21.56 -4.97
C PHE A 191 -1.20 -22.75 -4.03
N LYS A 192 -2.27 -23.47 -3.63
CA LYS A 192 -2.13 -24.64 -2.74
C LYS A 192 -1.15 -25.67 -3.30
N LYS A 193 -1.16 -25.89 -4.61
CA LYS A 193 -0.24 -26.83 -5.27
C LYS A 193 1.22 -26.34 -5.23
N ALA A 194 1.45 -25.04 -5.40
CA ALA A 194 2.78 -24.44 -5.42
C ALA A 194 3.38 -24.19 -4.02
N TYR A 195 2.52 -24.06 -3.00
CA TYR A 195 2.87 -23.68 -1.63
C TYR A 195 2.10 -24.52 -0.62
N GLN A 196 2.41 -25.81 -0.56
CA GLN A 196 1.67 -26.79 0.26
C GLN A 196 1.78 -26.53 1.76
N ASP A 197 2.93 -26.00 2.21
CA ASP A 197 3.22 -25.73 3.61
C ASP A 197 2.91 -24.28 4.04
N ALA A 198 2.25 -23.50 3.17
CA ALA A 198 1.91 -22.12 3.50
C ALA A 198 0.74 -22.06 4.50
N ASN A 199 0.90 -21.21 5.52
CA ASN A 199 -0.19 -20.88 6.44
C ASN A 199 -1.07 -19.83 5.77
N PHE A 200 -2.37 -20.06 5.71
CA PHE A 200 -3.32 -19.13 5.11
C PHE A 200 -4.30 -18.62 6.14
N GLU A 201 -4.51 -17.31 6.14
CA GLU A 201 -5.45 -16.64 7.02
C GLU A 201 -6.22 -15.56 6.27
N VAL A 202 -7.49 -15.38 6.63
CA VAL A 202 -8.31 -14.27 6.14
C VAL A 202 -8.43 -13.25 7.25
N ILE A 203 -8.00 -12.02 6.98
CA ILE A 203 -8.07 -10.92 7.94
C ILE A 203 -9.27 -10.03 7.62
N GLN A 204 -10.14 -9.93 8.61
CA GLN A 204 -11.43 -9.27 8.60
C GLN A 204 -11.55 -8.35 9.82
N ARG A 205 -12.67 -7.63 9.94
CA ARG A 205 -12.85 -6.62 11.00
C ARG A 205 -12.85 -7.21 12.42
N ASP A 206 -13.19 -8.48 12.56
CA ASP A 206 -13.28 -9.18 13.85
C ASP A 206 -11.94 -9.72 14.35
N ASN A 207 -11.01 -10.09 13.46
CA ASN A 207 -9.66 -10.56 13.82
C ASN A 207 -8.53 -9.58 13.45
N SER A 208 -8.84 -8.41 12.85
CA SER A 208 -7.80 -7.48 12.41
C SER A 208 -6.95 -6.93 13.55
N LEU A 209 -7.52 -6.81 14.76
CA LEU A 209 -6.76 -6.26 15.89
C LEU A 209 -5.59 -7.17 16.23
N ASP A 210 -5.82 -8.49 16.33
CA ASP A 210 -4.78 -9.48 16.61
C ASP A 210 -3.69 -9.50 15.53
N PHE A 211 -4.07 -9.26 14.27
CA PHE A 211 -3.11 -9.11 13.17
C PHE A 211 -2.19 -7.89 13.36
N MET A 212 -2.74 -6.78 13.88
CA MET A 212 -2.06 -5.48 14.03
C MET A 212 -1.34 -5.28 15.37
N THR A 213 -1.66 -6.04 16.43
CA THR A 213 -1.04 -5.93 17.77
C THR A 213 -0.21 -7.15 18.13
#